data_AF-A0A7C2NJE5-F1
#
_entry.id   AF-A0A7C2NJE5-F1
#
_cell.length_a   1.000
_cell.length_b   1.000
_cell.length_c   1.000
_cell.angle_alpha   90.00
_cell.angle_beta   90.00
_cell.angle_gamma   90.00
#
_symmetry.space_group_name_H-M   'P 1'
#
loop_
_entity.id
_entity.type
_entity.pdbx_description
1 polymer ?
#
loop_
_entity_poly.entity_id
_entity_poly.type
_entity_poly.pdbx_seq_one_letter_code
_entity_poly.pdbx_strand_id
1 'polypeptide(L)'
;MQAIWEAFAQTGPVAKLVLAILAGFSLVSWTLMLLKVRQLRRAERQNQVFLSEFRKAQRLGEVQQAAAKTPHAPLAGMFRAGYLELEAQVRVLQRAGAPPGQIKSLAAVERALQRAIGVESAKLHR
;
A
#
# COMPACT_ATOMS: atom_id res chain seq x y z
N MET A 1 -1.82 12.01 -44.65
CA MET A 1 -0.62 11.72 -43.84
C MET A 1 0.58 12.57 -44.25
N GLN A 2 0.85 12.77 -45.56
CA GLN A 2 1.98 13.59 -46.04
C GLN A 2 1.96 15.05 -45.56
N ALA A 3 0.80 15.70 -45.53
CA ALA A 3 0.64 17.07 -45.06
C ALA A 3 1.13 17.32 -43.61
N ILE A 4 1.03 16.32 -42.73
CA ILE A 4 1.50 16.43 -41.33
C ILE A 4 3.03 16.43 -41.27
N TRP A 5 3.67 15.64 -42.15
CA TRP A 5 5.12 15.56 -42.25
C TRP A 5 5.73 16.84 -42.83
N GLU A 6 5.07 17.42 -43.83
CA GLU A 6 5.47 18.70 -44.43
C GLU A 6 5.36 19.85 -43.42
N ALA A 7 4.27 19.93 -42.65
CA ALA A 7 4.11 20.93 -41.59
C ALA A 7 5.20 20.85 -40.52
N PHE A 8 5.64 19.62 -40.17
CA PHE A 8 6.74 19.39 -39.23
C PHE A 8 8.10 19.75 -39.84
N ALA A 9 8.31 19.44 -41.12
CA ALA A 9 9.54 19.78 -41.84
C ALA A 9 9.74 21.31 -41.91
N GLN A 10 8.65 22.04 -42.17
CA GLN A 10 8.62 23.51 -42.26
C GLN A 10 8.73 24.24 -40.91
N THR A 11 8.60 23.53 -39.78
CA THR A 11 8.70 24.19 -38.47
C THR A 11 10.15 24.54 -38.10
N GLY A 12 10.34 25.73 -37.50
CA GLY A 12 11.64 26.24 -37.11
C GLY A 12 12.34 25.39 -36.02
N PRO A 13 13.67 25.54 -35.85
CA PRO A 13 14.48 24.75 -34.93
C PRO A 13 14.00 24.85 -33.47
N VAL A 14 13.52 26.02 -33.04
CA VAL A 14 12.96 26.23 -31.70
C VAL A 14 11.70 25.39 -31.49
N ALA A 15 10.81 25.33 -32.48
CA ALA A 15 9.57 24.54 -32.37
C ALA A 15 9.88 23.03 -32.29
N LYS A 16 10.85 22.55 -33.08
CA LYS A 16 11.32 21.15 -33.01
C LYS A 16 11.88 20.81 -31.62
N LEU A 17 12.63 21.71 -30.99
CA LEU A 17 13.12 21.54 -29.63
C LEU A 17 11.97 21.43 -28.62
N VAL A 18 10.99 22.34 -28.68
CA VAL A 18 9.82 22.30 -27.78
C VAL A 18 9.03 21.00 -27.95
N LEU A 19 8.81 20.57 -29.20
CA LEU A 19 8.12 19.30 -29.50
C LEU A 19 8.90 18.10 -28.96
N ALA A 20 10.23 18.09 -29.06
CA ALA A 20 11.06 17.04 -28.48
C ALA A 20 10.98 17.00 -26.95
N ILE A 21 11.02 18.15 -26.29
CA ILE A 21 10.88 18.25 -24.82
C ILE A 21 9.49 17.77 -24.37
N LEU A 22 8.43 18.21 -25.05
CA LEU A 22 7.06 17.78 -24.77
C LEU A 22 6.88 16.28 -24.97
N ALA A 23 7.42 15.72 -26.05
CA ALA A 23 7.39 14.28 -26.31
C ALA A 23 8.14 13.50 -25.22
N GLY A 24 9.32 13.99 -24.80
CA GLY A 24 10.08 13.41 -23.69
C GLY A 24 9.29 13.40 -22.38
N PHE A 25 8.73 14.53 -21.97
CA PHE A 25 7.90 14.60 -20.75
C PHE A 25 6.63 13.76 -20.83
N SER A 26 6.00 13.68 -22.00
CA SER A 26 4.81 12.84 -22.22
C SER A 26 5.14 11.35 -22.00
N LEU A 27 6.25 10.87 -22.57
CA LEU A 27 6.69 9.48 -22.42
C LEU A 27 7.08 9.15 -20.97
N VAL A 28 7.76 10.07 -20.28
CA VAL A 28 8.11 9.91 -18.86
C VAL A 28 6.84 9.83 -18.01
N SER A 29 5.87 10.73 -18.24
CA SER A 29 4.58 10.74 -17.53
C SER A 29 3.83 9.42 -17.68
N TRP A 30 3.72 8.91 -18.92
CA TRP A 30 3.06 7.63 -19.19
C TRP A 30 3.80 6.44 -18.57
N THR A 31 5.13 6.45 -18.60
CA THR A 31 5.94 5.38 -18.01
C THR A 31 5.76 5.33 -16.50
N LEU A 32 5.83 6.48 -15.83
CA LEU A 32 5.57 6.58 -14.38
C LEU A 32 4.13 6.18 -14.04
N MET A 33 3.15 6.60 -14.85
CA MET A 33 1.75 6.21 -14.69
C MET A 33 1.59 4.69 -14.77
N LEU A 34 2.17 4.03 -15.79
CA LEU A 34 2.09 2.58 -15.93
C LEU A 34 2.77 1.82 -14.79
N LEU A 35 3.91 2.31 -14.31
CA LEU A 35 4.62 1.73 -13.16
C LEU A 35 3.78 1.81 -11.89
N LYS A 36 3.21 2.98 -11.58
CA LYS A 36 2.38 3.17 -10.38
C LYS A 36 1.09 2.35 -10.45
N VAL A 37 0.45 2.30 -11.62
CA VAL A 37 -0.75 1.47 -11.85
C VAL A 37 -0.43 -0.02 -11.64
N ARG A 38 0.72 -0.51 -12.12
CA ARG A 38 1.13 -1.91 -11.88
C ARG A 38 1.36 -2.20 -10.39
N GLN A 39 2.00 -1.28 -9.67
CA GLN A 39 2.25 -1.40 -8.22
C GLN A 39 0.92 -1.50 -7.45
N LEU A 40 -0.03 -0.61 -7.74
CA LEU A 40 -1.36 -0.58 -7.10
C LEU A 40 -2.16 -1.85 -7.43
N ARG A 41 -2.19 -2.29 -8.70
CA ARG A 41 -2.92 -3.51 -9.08
C ARG A 41 -2.35 -4.77 -8.43
N ARG A 42 -1.03 -4.82 -8.20
CA ARG A 42 -0.39 -5.95 -7.48
C ARG A 42 -0.78 -5.96 -6.01
N ALA A 43 -0.74 -4.79 -5.35
CA ALA A 43 -1.17 -4.65 -3.96
C ALA A 43 -2.65 -5.04 -3.79
N GLU A 44 -3.53 -4.58 -4.68
CA GLU A 44 -4.96 -4.88 -4.66
C GLU A 44 -5.24 -6.40 -4.73
N ARG A 45 -4.59 -7.12 -5.67
CA ARG A 45 -4.75 -8.58 -5.77
C ARG A 45 -4.32 -9.30 -4.48
N GLN A 46 -3.20 -8.90 -3.91
CA GLN A 46 -2.69 -9.50 -2.66
C GLN A 46 -3.62 -9.19 -1.48
N ASN A 47 -4.23 -8.01 -1.49
CA ASN A 47 -5.20 -7.59 -0.50
C ASN A 47 -6.48 -8.42 -0.53
N GLN A 48 -7.00 -8.71 -1.73
CA GLN A 48 -8.19 -9.54 -1.90
C GLN A 48 -7.97 -10.97 -1.38
N VAL A 49 -6.78 -11.55 -1.62
CA VAL A 49 -6.41 -12.86 -1.07
C VAL A 49 -6.43 -12.82 0.46
N PHE A 50 -5.77 -11.85 1.08
CA PHE A 50 -5.77 -11.69 2.53
C PHE A 50 -7.19 -11.50 3.09
N LEU A 51 -8.00 -10.64 2.48
CA LEU A 51 -9.37 -10.36 2.91
C LEU A 51 -10.27 -11.59 2.82
N SER A 52 -10.07 -12.45 1.82
CA SER A 52 -10.84 -13.69 1.68
C SER A 52 -10.57 -14.67 2.82
N GLU A 53 -9.33 -14.72 3.31
CA GLU A 53 -8.94 -15.56 4.45
C GLU A 53 -9.32 -14.90 5.79
N PHE A 54 -9.16 -13.57 5.90
CA PHE A 54 -9.60 -12.79 7.06
C PHE A 54 -11.09 -12.99 7.36
N ARG A 55 -11.95 -12.96 6.33
CA ARG A 55 -13.40 -13.13 6.48
C ARG A 55 -13.80 -14.55 6.92
N LYS A 56 -12.97 -15.56 6.65
CA LYS A 56 -13.22 -16.96 7.05
C LYS A 56 -12.74 -17.24 8.48
N ALA A 57 -11.75 -16.50 8.96
CA ALA A 57 -11.16 -16.71 10.27
C ALA A 57 -12.16 -16.39 11.39
N GLN A 58 -12.25 -17.29 12.36
CA GLN A 58 -13.10 -17.14 13.55
C GLN A 58 -12.29 -16.63 14.75
N ARG A 59 -10.96 -16.73 14.69
CA ARG A 59 -10.04 -16.39 15.77
C ARG A 59 -8.89 -15.51 15.27
N LEU A 60 -8.42 -14.60 16.13
CA LEU A 60 -7.30 -13.69 15.81
C LEU A 60 -6.01 -14.44 15.42
N GLY A 61 -5.76 -15.62 16.01
CA GLY A 61 -4.60 -16.45 15.65
C GLY A 61 -4.66 -17.02 14.23
N GLU A 62 -5.86 -17.29 13.70
CA GLU A 62 -6.05 -17.76 12.32
C GLU A 62 -5.77 -16.63 11.32
N VAL A 63 -6.20 -15.40 11.67
CA VAL A 63 -5.89 -14.21 10.88
C VAL A 63 -4.39 -13.94 10.85
N GLN A 64 -3.67 -14.16 11.96
CA GLN A 64 -2.21 -14.01 12.01
C GLN A 64 -1.50 -15.00 11.07
N GLN A 65 -1.99 -16.24 10.98
CA GLN A 65 -1.46 -17.22 10.02
C GLN A 65 -1.77 -16.82 8.56
N ALA A 66 -2.96 -16.31 8.29
CA ALA A 66 -3.31 -15.78 6.96
C ALA A 66 -2.44 -14.57 6.58
N ALA A 67 -2.14 -13.68 7.52
CA ALA A 67 -1.24 -12.55 7.32
C ALA A 67 0.20 -13.00 7.03
N ALA A 68 0.66 -14.10 7.63
CA ALA A 68 1.97 -14.68 7.34
C ALA A 68 2.08 -15.26 5.93
N LYS A 69 0.97 -15.78 5.36
CA LYS A 69 0.91 -16.30 3.98
C LYS A 69 0.89 -15.20 2.92
N THR A 70 0.57 -13.95 3.30
CA THR A 70 0.43 -12.81 2.38
C THR A 70 1.29 -11.61 2.81
N PRO A 71 2.63 -11.76 2.95
CA PRO A 71 3.49 -10.74 3.56
C PRO A 71 3.62 -9.44 2.75
N HIS A 72 3.20 -9.45 1.48
CA HIS A 72 3.22 -8.28 0.60
C HIS A 72 1.88 -7.55 0.54
N ALA A 73 0.82 -8.08 1.17
CA ALA A 73 -0.47 -7.40 1.22
C ALA A 73 -0.42 -6.27 2.28
N PRO A 74 -0.72 -5.02 1.92
CA PRO A 74 -0.71 -3.90 2.87
C PRO A 74 -1.63 -4.12 4.09
N LEU A 75 -2.84 -4.67 3.88
CA LEU A 75 -3.73 -4.99 5.01
C LEU A 75 -3.15 -6.05 5.96
N ALA A 76 -2.40 -7.03 5.44
CA ALA A 76 -1.72 -8.02 6.28
C ALA A 76 -0.63 -7.38 7.14
N GLY A 77 0.08 -6.40 6.59
CA GLY A 77 1.04 -5.57 7.34
C GLY A 77 0.38 -4.82 8.50
N MET A 78 -0.76 -4.17 8.24
CA MET A 78 -1.53 -3.47 9.28
C MET A 78 -2.08 -4.41 10.35
N PHE A 79 -2.61 -5.56 9.96
CA PHE A 79 -3.10 -6.55 10.92
C PHE A 79 -1.97 -7.03 11.85
N ARG A 80 -0.80 -7.37 11.30
CA ARG A 80 0.36 -7.82 12.11
C ARG A 80 0.80 -6.76 13.11
N ALA A 81 0.83 -5.49 12.71
CA ALA A 81 1.18 -4.40 13.61
C ALA A 81 0.20 -4.26 14.78
N GLY A 82 -1.11 -4.36 14.51
CA GLY A 82 -2.14 -4.36 15.55
C GLY A 82 -2.10 -5.61 16.44
N TYR A 83 -1.85 -6.78 15.86
CA TYR A 83 -1.76 -8.05 16.59
C TYR A 83 -0.56 -8.09 17.55
N LEU A 84 0.61 -7.63 17.11
CA LEU A 84 1.81 -7.52 17.95
C LEU A 84 1.60 -6.57 19.14
N GLU A 85 0.92 -5.45 18.92
CA GLU A 85 0.57 -4.52 19.99
C GLU A 85 -0.43 -5.15 20.98
N LEU A 86 -1.42 -5.90 20.48
CA LEU A 86 -2.37 -6.62 21.33
C LEU A 86 -1.66 -7.67 22.20
N GLU A 87 -0.76 -8.47 21.62
CA GLU A 87 0.06 -9.43 22.37
C GLU A 87 0.94 -8.75 23.43
N ALA A 88 1.53 -7.59 23.10
CA ALA A 88 2.32 -6.81 24.04
C ALA A 88 1.48 -6.34 25.23
N GLN A 89 0.27 -5.84 24.98
CA GLN A 89 -0.66 -5.41 26.04
C GLN A 89 -1.10 -6.58 26.93
N VAL A 90 -1.43 -7.73 26.34
CA VAL A 90 -1.79 -8.95 27.10
C VAL A 90 -0.63 -9.38 27.99
N ARG A 91 0.61 -9.35 27.49
CA ARG A 91 1.81 -9.71 28.27
C ARG A 91 2.06 -8.74 29.43
N VAL A 92 1.81 -7.44 29.24
CA VAL A 92 1.93 -6.42 30.29
C VAL A 92 0.84 -6.61 31.37
N LEU A 93 -0.41 -6.86 30.96
CA LEU A 93 -1.52 -7.14 31.88
C LEU A 93 -1.28 -8.40 32.73
N GLN A 94 -0.76 -9.47 32.12
CA GLN A 94 -0.40 -10.70 32.83
C GLN A 94 0.70 -10.46 33.87
N ARG A 95 1.71 -9.64 33.56
CA ARG A 95 2.77 -9.28 34.52
C ARG A 95 2.28 -8.37 35.65
N ALA A 96 1.25 -7.57 35.40
CA ALA A 96 0.63 -6.69 36.39
C ALA A 96 -0.36 -7.41 37.32
N GLY A 97 -0.58 -8.73 37.16
CA GLY A 97 -1.52 -9.50 37.98
C GLY A 97 -2.99 -9.09 37.81
N ALA A 98 -3.32 -8.40 36.71
CA ALA A 98 -4.68 -7.92 36.44
C ALA A 98 -5.58 -9.07 35.96
N PRO A 99 -6.88 -9.10 36.37
CA PRO A 99 -7.79 -10.17 35.99
C PRO A 99 -8.00 -10.23 34.46
N PRO A 100 -8.07 -11.45 33.89
CA PRO A 100 -8.26 -11.64 32.45
C PRO A 100 -9.65 -11.12 32.03
N GLY A 101 -9.69 -10.10 31.17
CA GLY A 101 -10.95 -9.56 30.63
C GLY A 101 -11.01 -8.05 30.42
N GLN A 102 -10.11 -7.26 31.02
CA GLN A 102 -10.03 -5.82 30.75
C GLN A 102 -9.08 -5.51 29.58
N ILE A 103 -9.53 -5.74 28.34
CA ILE A 103 -8.89 -5.13 27.17
C ILE A 103 -9.23 -3.63 27.21
N LYS A 104 -8.45 -2.86 27.97
CA LYS A 104 -8.78 -1.46 28.33
C LYS A 104 -8.39 -0.43 27.28
N SER A 105 -7.66 -0.77 26.23
CA SER A 105 -7.29 0.24 25.24
C SER A 105 -7.42 -0.25 23.82
N LEU A 106 -8.69 -0.39 23.39
CA LEU A 106 -9.06 -0.25 21.98
C LEU A 106 -8.35 0.97 21.36
N ALA A 107 -8.22 2.07 22.12
CA ALA A 107 -7.48 3.27 21.74
C ALA A 107 -5.98 3.05 21.47
N ALA A 108 -5.32 2.10 22.15
CA ALA A 108 -3.90 1.80 21.89
C ALA A 108 -3.74 0.93 20.63
N VAL A 109 -4.68 0.00 20.42
CA VAL A 109 -4.78 -0.77 19.17
C VAL A 109 -5.07 0.18 18.00
N GLU A 110 -5.99 1.12 18.17
CA GLU A 110 -6.30 2.18 17.20
C GLU A 110 -5.07 3.02 16.86
N ARG A 111 -4.29 3.47 17.86
CA ARG A 111 -3.03 4.19 17.62
C ARG A 111 -1.99 3.33 16.90
N ALA A 112 -1.89 2.04 17.20
CA ALA A 112 -1.00 1.14 16.49
C ALA A 112 -1.42 0.93 15.03
N LEU A 113 -2.72 0.79 14.78
CA LEU A 113 -3.30 0.74 13.43
C LEU A 113 -3.05 2.06 12.68
N GLN A 114 -3.28 3.22 13.29
CA GLN A 114 -2.99 4.53 12.68
C GLN A 114 -1.51 4.69 12.29
N ARG A 115 -0.58 4.23 13.14
CA ARG A 115 0.85 4.20 12.80
C ARG A 115 1.13 3.26 11.62
N ALA A 116 0.53 2.07 11.61
CA ALA A 116 0.69 1.11 10.52
C ALA A 116 0.13 1.64 9.19
N ILE A 117 -1.02 2.33 9.21
CA ILE A 117 -1.57 3.04 8.05
C ILE A 117 -0.55 4.04 7.51
N GLY A 118 0.09 4.83 8.38
CA GLY A 118 1.13 5.78 7.99
C GLY A 118 2.38 5.14 7.37
N VAL A 119 2.79 3.96 7.87
CA VAL A 119 3.93 3.22 7.32
C VAL A 119 3.59 2.62 5.94
N GLU A 120 2.42 2.00 5.81
CA GLU A 120 1.98 1.41 4.54
C GLU A 120 1.70 2.48 3.48
N SER A 121 1.17 3.65 3.86
CA SER A 121 1.02 4.79 2.94
C SER A 121 2.37 5.33 2.47
N ALA A 122 3.34 5.50 3.37
CA ALA A 122 4.69 5.93 3.01
C ALA A 122 5.38 4.94 2.04
N LYS A 123 5.09 3.64 2.19
CA LYS A 123 5.59 2.58 1.32
C LYS A 123 4.95 2.58 -0.07
N LEU A 124 3.69 3.00 -0.17
CA LEU A 124 2.99 3.23 -1.44
C LEU A 124 3.43 4.51 -2.14
N HIS A 125 3.86 5.52 -1.39
CA HIS A 125 4.30 6.80 -1.96
C HIS A 125 5.71 6.76 -2.55
N ARG A 126 6.62 5.95 -1.99
CA ARG A 126 7.93 5.64 -2.60
C ARG A 126 7.80 4.83 -3.88
#